data_AF-A0ABD3VUK4-F1
#
_entry.id   AF-A0ABD3VUK4-F1
#
_cell.length_a   1.000
_cell.length_b   1.000
_cell.length_c   1.000
_cell.angle_alpha   90.00
_cell.angle_beta   90.00
_cell.angle_gamma   90.00
#
_symmetry.space_group_name_H-M   'P 1'
#
loop_
_entity.id
_entity.type
_entity.pdbx_description
1 polymer ?
#
loop_
_entity_poly.entity_id
_entity_poly.type
_entity_poly.pdbx_seq_one_letter_code
_entity_poly.pdbx_strand_id
1 'polypeptide(L)'
;KAELFGICIPGKRISVFEMRDYFVTVHTATHELGHNLGADHDGVNTAIDCPAEELFIMTPAVPRFDLAKEYSRNPWLFSHCSVRTFKQTLQHRNCLTNPGVVYNMEEWKTFTAQLPGQAYSYNEQCQLINGPTSVFCGTMSADICIDLRCMDPATCTCLNRRFSAARGTTCGPARVMHCLIDIDPFPKCIRC
;
A
#
# COMPACT_ATOMS: atom_id res chain seq x y z
N LYS A 1 -14.78 2.01 -2.39
CA LYS A 1 -15.80 3.01 -2.02
C LYS A 1 -16.04 3.06 -0.52
N ALA A 2 -16.02 4.25 0.06
CA ALA A 2 -16.48 4.55 1.42
C ALA A 2 -17.27 5.86 1.45
N GLU A 3 -18.10 6.03 2.47
CA GLU A 3 -18.75 7.31 2.79
C GLU A 3 -17.72 8.26 3.44
N LEU A 4 -17.77 9.55 3.08
CA LEU A 4 -16.97 10.57 3.75
C LEU A 4 -17.42 10.76 5.20
N PHE A 5 -16.45 10.90 6.12
CA PHE A 5 -16.68 11.16 7.55
C PHE A 5 -17.48 10.07 8.29
N GLY A 6 -17.55 8.86 7.74
CA GLY A 6 -18.37 7.77 8.24
C GLY A 6 -17.83 7.05 9.48
N ILE A 7 -16.55 7.23 9.84
CA ILE A 7 -15.83 6.38 10.81
C ILE A 7 -16.50 6.24 12.20
N CYS A 8 -17.20 7.28 12.67
CA CYS A 8 -17.95 7.25 13.92
C CYS A 8 -19.46 7.43 13.74
N ILE A 9 -20.00 7.17 12.54
CA ILE A 9 -21.43 7.29 12.27
C ILE A 9 -22.00 5.87 12.10
N PRO A 10 -22.95 5.43 12.95
CA PRO A 10 -23.62 4.15 12.78
C PRO A 10 -24.20 4.00 11.35
N GLY A 11 -23.94 2.85 10.71
CA GLY A 11 -24.36 2.59 9.33
C GLY A 11 -23.44 3.16 8.23
N LYS A 12 -22.47 4.02 8.57
CA LYS A 12 -21.51 4.61 7.60
C LYS A 12 -20.04 4.27 7.87
N ARG A 13 -19.74 3.59 8.98
CA ARG A 13 -18.40 3.09 9.35
C ARG A 13 -17.97 1.85 8.54
N ILE A 14 -18.09 1.93 7.21
CA ILE A 14 -17.84 0.83 6.27
C ILE A 14 -17.02 1.36 5.10
N SER A 15 -15.95 0.64 4.77
CA SER A 15 -15.15 0.84 3.57
C SER A 15 -15.15 -0.45 2.77
N VAL A 16 -15.48 -0.38 1.48
CA VAL A 16 -15.51 -1.52 0.57
C VAL A 16 -14.44 -1.33 -0.49
N PHE A 17 -13.62 -2.33 -0.75
CA PHE A 17 -12.61 -2.29 -1.81
C PHE A 17 -12.65 -3.59 -2.62
N GLU A 18 -12.22 -3.50 -3.88
CA GLU A 18 -12.08 -4.66 -4.75
C GLU A 18 -10.64 -5.18 -4.67
N MET A 19 -10.47 -6.49 -4.50
CA MET A 19 -9.17 -7.12 -4.57
C MET A 19 -8.75 -7.28 -6.02
N ARG A 20 -7.60 -6.73 -6.40
CA ARG A 20 -7.05 -6.89 -7.75
C ARG A 20 -5.69 -7.58 -7.70
N ASP A 21 -4.68 -6.87 -7.24
CA ASP A 21 -3.36 -7.43 -6.93
C ASP A 21 -2.97 -7.03 -5.50
N TYR A 22 -2.00 -7.74 -4.90
CA TYR A 22 -1.69 -7.61 -3.46
C TYR A 22 -1.44 -6.15 -3.03
N PHE A 23 -0.55 -5.44 -3.73
CA PHE A 23 -0.18 -4.08 -3.37
C PHE A 23 -1.30 -3.07 -3.66
N VAL A 24 -1.94 -3.15 -4.83
CA VAL A 24 -3.06 -2.26 -5.17
C VAL A 24 -4.23 -2.47 -4.20
N THR A 25 -4.42 -3.68 -3.69
CA THR A 25 -5.46 -3.97 -2.69
C THR A 25 -5.18 -3.26 -1.38
N VAL A 26 -3.94 -3.31 -0.85
CA VAL A 26 -3.57 -2.61 0.39
C VAL A 26 -3.69 -1.09 0.23
N HIS A 27 -3.21 -0.55 -0.89
CA HIS A 27 -3.34 0.88 -1.20
C HIS A 27 -4.81 1.29 -1.29
N THR A 28 -5.62 0.57 -2.07
CA THR A 28 -7.07 0.84 -2.20
C THR A 28 -7.77 0.76 -0.85
N ALA A 29 -7.51 -0.27 -0.04
CA ALA A 29 -8.11 -0.38 1.29
C ALA A 29 -7.75 0.83 2.19
N THR A 30 -6.51 1.29 2.12
CA THR A 30 -6.03 2.46 2.86
C THR A 30 -6.68 3.75 2.36
N HIS A 31 -6.82 3.91 1.05
CA HIS A 31 -7.50 5.04 0.41
C HIS A 31 -8.97 5.15 0.85
N GLU A 32 -9.69 4.02 0.83
CA GLU A 32 -11.09 3.98 1.24
C GLU A 32 -11.29 4.20 2.75
N LEU A 33 -10.29 3.82 3.56
CA LEU A 33 -10.28 4.19 4.97
C LEU A 33 -10.04 5.70 5.14
N GLY A 34 -9.19 6.31 4.31
CA GLY A 34 -8.98 7.75 4.25
C GLY A 34 -10.27 8.53 3.98
N HIS A 35 -11.08 8.07 3.02
CA HIS A 35 -12.42 8.63 2.82
C HIS A 35 -13.29 8.52 4.07
N ASN A 36 -13.30 7.37 4.75
CA ASN A 36 -14.12 7.20 5.95
C ASN A 36 -13.68 8.11 7.12
N LEU A 37 -12.39 8.45 7.17
CA LEU A 37 -11.80 9.46 8.05
C LEU A 37 -12.05 10.91 7.57
N GLY A 38 -12.68 11.08 6.40
CA GLY A 38 -13.18 12.37 5.89
C GLY A 38 -12.36 13.00 4.78
N ALA A 39 -11.24 12.42 4.35
CA ALA A 39 -10.43 13.03 3.30
C ALA A 39 -11.13 12.97 1.93
N ASP A 40 -11.21 14.10 1.25
CA ASP A 40 -11.45 14.16 -0.19
C ASP A 40 -10.23 13.60 -0.96
N HIS A 41 -10.40 13.38 -2.26
CA HIS A 41 -9.24 13.15 -3.11
C HIS A 41 -8.33 14.39 -3.14
N ASP A 42 -7.02 14.17 -3.25
CA ASP A 42 -6.06 15.24 -3.50
C ASP A 42 -6.42 15.95 -4.83
N GLY A 43 -6.39 17.27 -4.82
CA GLY A 43 -6.76 18.14 -5.94
C GLY A 43 -8.26 18.43 -6.03
N VAL A 44 -9.05 18.01 -5.04
CA VAL A 44 -10.52 18.11 -5.05
C VAL A 44 -11.05 18.69 -3.74
N ASN A 45 -12.07 19.55 -3.82
CA ASN A 45 -12.80 20.10 -2.67
C ASN A 45 -11.90 20.65 -1.56
N THR A 46 -11.93 20.04 -0.37
CA THR A 46 -11.16 20.48 0.81
C THR A 46 -9.66 20.19 0.71
N ALA A 47 -9.25 19.43 -0.29
CA ALA A 47 -7.86 19.07 -0.58
C ALA A 47 -7.34 19.70 -1.90
N ILE A 48 -7.94 20.81 -2.35
CA ILE A 48 -7.51 21.53 -3.57
C ILE A 48 -6.04 21.99 -3.52
N ASP A 49 -5.51 22.26 -2.33
CA ASP A 49 -4.12 22.68 -2.12
C ASP A 49 -3.09 21.55 -2.19
N CYS A 50 -3.53 20.29 -2.33
CA CYS A 50 -2.68 19.12 -2.49
C CYS A 50 -2.86 18.57 -3.90
N PRO A 51 -1.96 18.82 -4.86
CA PRO A 51 -2.14 18.40 -6.25
C PRO A 51 -2.22 16.88 -6.41
N ALA A 52 -3.12 16.41 -7.28
CA ALA A 52 -3.29 14.98 -7.56
C ALA A 52 -2.03 14.35 -8.17
N GLU A 53 -1.25 15.15 -8.90
CA GLU A 53 0.02 14.80 -9.56
C GLU A 53 1.14 14.47 -8.58
N GLU A 54 0.99 14.84 -7.30
CA GLU A 54 1.91 14.44 -6.25
C GLU A 54 1.67 13.00 -5.80
N LEU A 55 0.58 12.33 -6.22
CA LEU A 55 0.38 10.88 -6.09
C LEU A 55 0.40 10.36 -4.64
N PHE A 56 -0.08 11.15 -3.68
CA PHE A 56 -0.33 10.67 -2.31
C PHE A 56 -1.43 9.60 -2.26
N ILE A 57 -1.60 8.91 -1.13
CA ILE A 57 -2.62 7.86 -0.97
C ILE A 57 -4.01 8.29 -1.44
N MET A 58 -4.40 9.56 -1.27
CA MET A 58 -5.71 10.08 -1.66
C MET A 58 -5.78 10.61 -3.10
N THR A 59 -4.77 10.35 -3.95
CA THR A 59 -4.88 10.70 -5.37
C THR A 59 -6.07 9.99 -6.03
N PRO A 60 -6.84 10.64 -6.93
CA PRO A 60 -8.04 10.06 -7.54
C PRO A 60 -7.80 8.82 -8.40
N ALA A 61 -6.56 8.61 -8.87
CA ALA A 61 -6.20 7.52 -9.76
C ALA A 61 -5.07 6.70 -9.14
N VAL A 62 -5.22 5.37 -9.09
CA VAL A 62 -4.17 4.48 -8.57
C VAL A 62 -2.84 4.81 -9.23
N PRO A 63 -1.82 5.24 -8.46
CA PRO A 63 -0.55 5.64 -9.04
C PRO A 63 0.03 4.48 -9.83
N ARG A 64 0.34 4.73 -11.11
CA ARG A 64 1.14 3.79 -11.89
C ARG A 64 2.55 3.86 -11.30
N PHE A 65 3.18 2.70 -11.03
CA PHE A 65 4.54 2.64 -10.48
C PHE A 65 5.64 3.16 -11.43
N ASP A 66 5.27 3.76 -12.56
CA ASP A 66 6.15 4.62 -13.35
C ASP A 66 6.18 6.04 -12.73
N LEU A 67 6.48 6.09 -11.43
CA LEU A 67 6.50 7.33 -10.66
C LEU A 67 7.73 8.13 -11.08
N ALA A 68 7.53 9.39 -11.47
CA ALA A 68 8.62 10.34 -11.54
C ALA A 68 9.38 10.34 -10.20
N LYS A 69 10.71 10.44 -10.25
CA LYS A 69 11.58 10.24 -9.07
C LYS A 69 11.18 11.10 -7.86
N GLU A 70 10.59 12.26 -8.15
CA GLU A 70 10.15 13.30 -7.20
C GLU A 70 8.98 12.88 -6.29
N TYR A 71 7.99 12.10 -6.77
CA TYR A 71 6.77 11.75 -6.01
C TYR A 71 6.70 10.29 -5.56
N SER A 72 7.83 9.61 -5.64
CA SER A 72 7.99 8.21 -5.30
C SER A 72 7.58 7.79 -3.89
N ARG A 73 7.70 8.68 -2.89
CA ARG A 73 7.25 8.43 -1.50
C ARG A 73 5.75 8.45 -1.35
N ASN A 74 5.10 9.25 -2.16
CA ASN A 74 3.78 9.77 -1.85
C ASN A 74 2.72 8.68 -1.83
N PRO A 75 2.75 7.62 -2.66
CA PRO A 75 1.73 6.56 -2.57
C PRO A 75 1.75 5.73 -1.28
N TRP A 76 2.69 6.00 -0.36
CA TRP A 76 2.82 5.41 0.98
C TRP A 76 2.50 6.41 2.09
N LEU A 77 2.16 7.64 1.73
CA LEU A 77 1.91 8.75 2.64
C LEU A 77 0.54 9.38 2.35
N PHE A 78 -0.06 9.94 3.39
CA PHE A 78 -1.17 10.86 3.22
C PHE A 78 -0.64 12.27 3.00
N SER A 79 -1.31 13.04 2.13
CA SER A 79 -0.96 14.44 1.91
C SER A 79 -1.22 15.26 3.18
N HIS A 80 -0.65 16.46 3.24
CA HIS A 80 -0.90 17.36 4.38
C HIS A 80 -2.38 17.79 4.46
N CYS A 81 -3.11 17.78 3.33
CA CYS A 81 -4.55 18.03 3.29
C CYS A 81 -5.33 16.88 3.94
N SER A 82 -5.05 15.62 3.57
CA SER A 82 -5.71 14.47 4.20
C SER A 82 -5.46 14.43 5.70
N VAL A 83 -4.21 14.66 6.13
CA VAL A 83 -3.83 14.67 7.56
C VAL A 83 -4.56 15.78 8.32
N ARG A 84 -4.72 16.97 7.72
CA ARG A 84 -5.50 18.08 8.31
C ARG A 84 -6.95 17.65 8.53
N THR A 85 -7.58 17.06 7.52
CA THR A 85 -8.97 16.60 7.60
C THR A 85 -9.13 15.48 8.63
N PHE A 86 -8.21 14.52 8.71
CA PHE A 86 -8.24 13.47 9.73
C PHE A 86 -8.22 14.04 11.14
N LYS A 87 -7.34 15.01 11.40
CA LYS A 87 -7.26 15.69 12.70
C LYS A 87 -8.58 16.38 13.05
N GLN A 88 -9.18 17.11 12.10
CA GLN A 88 -10.46 17.79 12.30
C GLN A 88 -11.61 16.79 12.55
N THR A 89 -11.68 15.71 11.78
CA THR A 89 -12.70 14.66 11.95
C THR A 89 -12.61 14.03 13.34
N LEU A 90 -11.40 13.72 13.81
CA LEU A 90 -11.17 13.02 15.07
C LEU A 90 -11.23 13.93 16.30
N GLN A 91 -10.97 15.23 16.16
CA GLN A 91 -10.95 16.20 17.27
C GLN A 91 -12.24 16.20 18.11
N HIS A 92 -13.38 15.91 17.48
CA HIS A 92 -14.71 15.94 18.13
C HIS A 92 -15.35 14.56 18.27
N ARG A 93 -14.59 13.46 18.11
CA ARG A 93 -15.13 12.10 18.11
C ARG A 93 -14.35 11.21 19.08
N ASN A 94 -15.07 10.40 19.84
CA ASN A 94 -14.48 9.47 20.81
C ASN A 94 -14.67 7.99 20.44
N CYS A 95 -15.23 7.67 19.27
CA CYS A 95 -15.55 6.27 18.93
C CYS A 95 -14.32 5.38 18.71
N LEU A 96 -13.14 5.97 18.54
CA LEU A 96 -11.85 5.28 18.34
C LEU A 96 -10.93 5.39 19.56
N THR A 97 -11.44 5.86 20.72
CA THR A 97 -10.61 6.01 21.92
C THR A 97 -10.56 4.75 22.78
N ASN A 98 -11.41 3.76 22.51
CA ASN A 98 -11.31 2.48 23.19
C ASN A 98 -10.10 1.70 22.66
N PRO A 99 -9.27 1.11 23.53
CA PRO A 99 -8.29 0.13 23.07
C PRO A 99 -9.08 -1.03 22.46
N GLY A 100 -8.94 -1.22 21.14
CA GLY A 100 -9.63 -2.29 20.43
C GLY A 100 -9.35 -3.65 21.07
N VAL A 101 -10.35 -4.54 21.07
CA VAL A 101 -10.15 -5.92 21.57
C VAL A 101 -9.58 -6.75 20.44
N VAL A 102 -8.36 -7.25 20.63
CA VAL A 102 -7.79 -8.28 19.76
C VAL A 102 -8.46 -9.60 20.14
N TYR A 103 -9.46 -10.02 19.37
CA TYR A 103 -10.24 -11.22 19.66
C TYR A 103 -9.40 -12.51 19.63
N ASN A 104 -8.37 -12.55 18.79
CA ASN A 104 -7.45 -13.68 18.69
C ASN A 104 -6.00 -13.19 18.71
N MET A 105 -5.41 -13.17 19.91
CA MET A 105 -4.05 -12.67 20.12
C MET A 105 -2.99 -13.57 19.46
N GLU A 106 -3.23 -14.89 19.38
CA GLU A 106 -2.30 -15.82 18.75
C GLU A 106 -2.27 -15.62 17.23
N GLU A 107 -3.44 -15.49 16.62
CA GLU A 107 -3.59 -15.15 15.20
C GLU A 107 -2.97 -13.78 14.89
N TRP A 108 -3.25 -12.77 15.70
CA TRP A 108 -2.62 -11.45 15.56
C TRP A 108 -1.10 -11.54 15.62
N LYS A 109 -0.53 -12.23 16.62
CA LYS A 109 0.91 -12.44 16.74
C LYS A 109 1.46 -13.17 15.53
N THR A 110 0.77 -14.19 15.04
CA THR A 110 1.17 -14.96 13.86
C THR A 110 1.23 -14.07 12.62
N PHE A 111 0.20 -13.28 12.36
CA PHE A 111 0.15 -12.39 11.18
C PHE A 111 1.03 -11.15 11.30
N THR A 112 1.44 -10.75 12.51
CA THR A 112 2.30 -9.58 12.72
C THR A 112 3.76 -9.93 13.04
N ALA A 113 4.10 -11.21 13.19
CA ALA A 113 5.46 -11.66 13.48
C ALA A 113 6.43 -11.41 12.33
N GLN A 114 5.93 -11.35 11.10
CA GLN A 114 6.73 -11.18 9.89
C GLN A 114 6.15 -10.08 9.01
N LEU A 115 7.03 -9.35 8.33
CA LEU A 115 6.60 -8.44 7.27
C LEU A 115 6.07 -9.26 6.08
N PRO A 116 5.13 -8.73 5.27
CA PRO A 116 4.53 -9.54 4.23
C PRO A 116 5.53 -10.08 3.18
N GLY A 117 6.60 -9.36 2.87
CA GLY A 117 7.66 -9.86 1.99
C GLY A 117 8.64 -10.86 2.63
N GLN A 118 8.56 -11.06 3.95
CA GLN A 118 9.21 -12.17 4.65
C GLN A 118 8.31 -13.42 4.66
N ALA A 119 6.99 -13.23 4.72
CA ALA A 119 6.01 -14.30 4.65
C ALA A 119 5.82 -14.83 3.21
N TYR A 120 5.93 -13.94 2.20
CA TYR A 120 5.78 -14.26 0.78
C TYR A 120 7.01 -13.79 0.01
N SER A 121 7.76 -14.72 -0.56
CA SER A 121 8.87 -14.45 -1.48
C SER A 121 8.39 -13.70 -2.73
N TYR A 122 9.32 -13.10 -3.48
CA TYR A 122 9.00 -12.44 -4.75
C TYR A 122 8.32 -13.39 -5.77
N ASN A 123 8.60 -14.70 -5.72
CA ASN A 123 7.93 -15.68 -6.57
C ASN A 123 6.50 -15.93 -6.10
N GLU A 124 6.27 -16.11 -4.80
CA GLU A 124 4.91 -16.28 -4.25
C GLU A 124 4.06 -15.02 -4.48
N GLN A 125 4.65 -13.83 -4.40
CA GLN A 125 3.99 -12.59 -4.79
C GLN A 125 3.56 -12.62 -6.26
N CYS A 126 4.40 -13.09 -7.17
CA CYS A 126 3.99 -13.27 -8.57
C CYS A 126 2.88 -14.30 -8.74
N GLN A 127 2.88 -15.36 -7.95
CA GLN A 127 1.80 -16.35 -7.95
C GLN A 127 0.45 -15.76 -7.53
N LEU A 128 0.47 -14.89 -6.52
CA LEU A 128 -0.71 -14.17 -6.06
C LEU A 128 -1.19 -13.13 -7.09
N ILE A 129 -0.28 -12.54 -7.87
CA ILE A 129 -0.60 -11.51 -8.87
C ILE A 129 -1.15 -12.12 -10.17
N ASN A 130 -0.54 -13.20 -10.66
CA ASN A 130 -0.78 -13.70 -12.01
C ASN A 130 -0.99 -15.23 -12.09
N GLY A 131 -1.26 -15.87 -10.96
CA GLY A 131 -1.60 -17.29 -10.88
C GLY A 131 -0.42 -18.21 -10.54
N PRO A 132 -0.70 -19.47 -10.17
CA PRO A 132 0.22 -20.35 -9.44
C PRO A 132 1.52 -20.71 -10.17
N THR A 133 1.58 -20.54 -11.49
CA THR A 133 2.76 -20.81 -12.32
C THR A 133 3.56 -19.55 -12.67
N SER A 134 3.11 -18.36 -12.24
CA SER A 134 3.86 -17.12 -12.43
C SER A 134 5.05 -17.07 -11.50
N VAL A 135 6.18 -16.57 -12.02
CA VAL A 135 7.45 -16.43 -11.30
C VAL A 135 8.05 -15.06 -11.57
N PHE A 136 9.00 -14.65 -10.74
CA PHE A 136 9.76 -13.43 -10.99
C PHE A 136 10.55 -13.57 -12.30
N CYS A 137 10.40 -12.57 -13.17
CA CYS A 137 11.09 -12.50 -14.45
C CYS A 137 11.96 -11.24 -14.48
N GLY A 138 13.17 -11.37 -13.95
CA GLY A 138 14.11 -10.27 -13.84
C GLY A 138 15.45 -10.73 -13.31
N THR A 139 16.41 -9.82 -13.29
CA THR A 139 17.66 -10.03 -12.57
C THR A 139 17.47 -9.53 -11.15
N MET A 140 17.96 -10.29 -10.16
CA MET A 140 17.92 -9.86 -8.77
C MET A 140 18.75 -8.58 -8.61
N SER A 141 18.08 -7.46 -8.36
CA SER A 141 18.68 -6.16 -8.07
C SER A 141 17.94 -5.47 -6.92
N ALA A 142 18.53 -4.41 -6.38
CA ALA A 142 17.89 -3.59 -5.37
C ALA A 142 16.56 -2.96 -5.86
N ASP A 143 16.35 -2.88 -7.17
CA ASP A 143 15.17 -2.27 -7.79
C ASP A 143 13.92 -3.15 -7.70
N ILE A 144 14.07 -4.44 -7.31
CA ILE A 144 12.91 -5.34 -7.11
C ILE A 144 11.87 -4.75 -6.15
N CYS A 145 12.28 -3.87 -5.24
CA CYS A 145 11.40 -3.20 -4.30
C CYS A 145 10.34 -2.31 -4.98
N ILE A 146 10.62 -1.82 -6.19
CA ILE A 146 9.73 -0.95 -6.98
C ILE A 146 9.44 -1.47 -8.40
N ASP A 147 10.19 -2.48 -8.86
CA ASP A 147 10.08 -3.11 -10.19
C ASP A 147 10.02 -4.65 -10.08
N LEU A 148 9.10 -5.16 -9.25
CA LEU A 148 8.76 -6.58 -9.26
C LEU A 148 8.04 -6.90 -10.57
N ARG A 149 8.66 -7.74 -11.40
CA ARG A 149 8.10 -8.21 -12.67
C ARG A 149 7.76 -9.69 -12.62
N CYS A 150 6.57 -10.01 -13.07
CA CYS A 150 6.05 -11.37 -13.04
C CYS A 150 5.88 -11.92 -14.45
N MET A 151 6.20 -13.19 -14.63
CA MET A 151 6.03 -13.89 -15.90
C MET A 151 4.54 -14.17 -16.15
N ASP A 152 4.12 -14.01 -17.40
CA ASP A 152 2.87 -14.55 -17.91
C ASP A 152 3.06 -16.00 -18.35
N PRO A 153 2.44 -16.97 -17.64
CA PRO A 153 2.57 -18.39 -17.99
C PRO A 153 2.01 -18.74 -19.38
N ALA A 154 1.08 -17.94 -19.92
CA ALA A 154 0.48 -18.20 -21.22
C ALA A 154 1.40 -17.83 -22.39
N THR A 155 2.17 -16.75 -22.22
CA THR A 155 3.05 -16.22 -23.28
C THR A 155 4.53 -16.47 -23.03
N CYS A 156 4.90 -16.94 -21.83
CA CYS A 156 6.29 -17.07 -21.36
C CYS A 156 7.07 -15.75 -21.44
N THR A 157 6.38 -14.61 -21.35
CA THR A 157 6.99 -13.27 -21.37
C THR A 157 6.76 -12.56 -20.03
N CYS A 158 7.56 -11.55 -19.73
CA CYS A 158 7.26 -10.68 -18.60
C CYS A 158 6.00 -9.86 -18.86
N LEU A 159 5.15 -9.75 -17.85
CA LEU A 159 4.08 -8.78 -17.86
C LEU A 159 4.66 -7.37 -18.10
N ASN A 160 3.98 -6.60 -18.96
CA ASN A 160 4.33 -5.19 -19.18
C ASN A 160 4.05 -4.32 -17.94
N ARG A 161 3.29 -4.83 -16.96
CA ARG A 161 2.99 -4.17 -15.68
C ARG A 161 4.12 -4.41 -14.69
N ARG A 162 4.50 -3.35 -13.96
CA ARG A 162 5.46 -3.38 -12.85
C ARG A 162 4.70 -3.33 -11.53
N PHE A 163 5.19 -4.03 -10.53
CA PHE A 163 4.60 -4.07 -9.20
C PHE A 163 5.63 -3.64 -8.14
N SER A 164 5.16 -3.08 -7.03
CA SER A 164 6.03 -2.91 -5.85
C SER A 164 6.09 -4.23 -5.10
N ALA A 165 7.30 -4.66 -4.73
CA ALA A 165 7.43 -5.81 -3.86
C ALA A 165 6.95 -5.48 -2.45
N ALA A 166 6.39 -6.48 -1.77
CA ALA A 166 5.94 -6.32 -0.39
C ALA A 166 7.09 -5.89 0.54
N ARG A 167 6.78 -5.08 1.54
CA ARG A 167 7.76 -4.69 2.58
C ARG A 167 8.34 -5.96 3.22
N GLY A 168 9.66 -6.04 3.35
CA GLY A 168 10.37 -7.23 3.82
C GLY A 168 10.86 -8.18 2.72
N THR A 169 10.53 -7.94 1.45
CA THR A 169 10.98 -8.80 0.34
C THR A 169 12.49 -8.80 0.23
N THR A 170 13.11 -9.98 0.11
CA THR A 170 14.57 -10.09 -0.08
C THR A 170 14.98 -9.48 -1.42
N CYS A 171 15.97 -8.61 -1.42
CA CYS A 171 16.35 -7.80 -2.59
C CYS A 171 17.87 -7.73 -2.85
N GLY A 172 18.70 -8.40 -2.04
CA GLY A 172 20.16 -8.35 -2.15
C GLY A 172 20.87 -9.63 -1.69
N PRO A 173 22.22 -9.68 -1.82
CA PRO A 173 22.99 -10.88 -1.52
C PRO A 173 22.81 -11.35 -0.07
N ALA A 174 22.70 -12.67 0.10
CA ALA A 174 22.70 -13.39 1.39
C ALA A 174 21.50 -13.15 2.34
N ARG A 175 20.29 -12.85 1.84
CA ARG A 175 19.07 -12.70 2.67
C ARG A 175 19.18 -11.64 3.78
N VAL A 176 20.16 -10.74 3.71
CA VAL A 176 20.38 -9.69 4.73
C VAL A 176 19.69 -8.38 4.34
N MET A 177 19.35 -8.22 3.05
CA MET A 177 18.76 -6.98 2.56
C MET A 177 17.29 -7.17 2.17
N HIS A 178 16.45 -6.26 2.65
CA HIS A 178 15.01 -6.31 2.49
C HIS A 178 14.44 -4.97 2.00
N CYS A 179 13.33 -5.03 1.27
CA CYS A 179 12.58 -3.86 0.84
C CYS A 179 11.93 -3.17 2.05
N LEU A 180 12.44 -2.01 2.44
CA LEU A 180 11.91 -1.22 3.54
C LEU A 180 11.72 0.24 3.12
N ILE A 181 10.80 0.93 3.81
CA ILE A 181 10.49 2.36 3.59
C ILE A 181 11.20 3.24 4.64
N ASP A 182 12.02 2.64 5.50
CA ASP A 182 12.33 3.21 6.82
C ASP A 182 13.34 4.37 6.81
N ILE A 183 14.06 4.65 5.69
CA ILE A 183 15.17 5.62 5.69
C ILE A 183 15.26 6.53 4.44
N ASP A 184 14.57 6.24 3.33
CA ASP A 184 14.79 6.93 2.02
C ASP A 184 13.50 7.03 1.15
N PRO A 185 13.44 7.86 0.08
CA PRO A 185 12.23 8.13 -0.69
C PRO A 185 11.57 7.02 -1.47
N PHE A 186 12.16 5.84 -1.45
CA PHE A 186 11.69 4.69 -2.17
C PHE A 186 11.76 3.49 -1.24
N PRO A 187 10.91 2.47 -1.45
CA PRO A 187 11.25 1.12 -1.05
C PRO A 187 12.68 0.83 -1.52
N LYS A 188 13.63 0.85 -0.59
CA LYS A 188 15.04 0.59 -0.89
C LYS A 188 15.40 -0.77 -0.36
N CYS A 189 16.31 -1.40 -1.08
CA CYS A 189 17.01 -2.54 -0.56
C CYS A 189 17.99 -2.08 0.51
N ILE A 190 17.65 -2.27 1.78
CA ILE A 190 18.51 -1.91 2.89
C ILE A 190 18.83 -3.15 3.73
N ARG A 191 20.00 -3.14 4.35
CA ARG A 191 20.43 -4.20 5.26
C ARG A 191 19.60 -4.13 6.54
N CYS A 192 19.01 -5.25 6.94
CA CYS A 192 18.40 -5.39 8.27
C CYS A 192 19.47 -5.48 9.37
#